data_AF-A0A7W1NYF9-F1
#
_entry.id   AF-A0A7W1NYF9-F1
#
_cell.length_a   1.000
_cell.length_b   1.000
_cell.length_c   1.000
_cell.angle_alpha   90.00
_cell.angle_beta   90.00
_cell.angle_gamma   90.00
#
_symmetry.space_group_name_H-M   'P 1'
#
loop_
_entity.id
_entity.type
_entity.pdbx_description
1 polymer ?
#
loop_
_entity_poly.entity_id
_entity_poly.type
_entity_poly.pdbx_seq_one_letter_code
_entity_poly.pdbx_strand_id
1 'polypeptide(L)'
;SEGYARPHGTFSLIVEMPYYDEERVNDRSVTEVSRREALLKGLDEADAFGEWMTSRLEKLQPHLHLNTAVRSASETFLKMSVGWRDAERKYVLSTDDTLRKATQAELFSAQLGRHFYQMLILGMFARMIADEVASGNSEPLVAEMDGEVTAYLEEQGAAFESQLHYRVLPIRGLVGVQVCAGLATAEYLRDNAPK
;
A
#
# COMPACT_ATOMS: atom_id res chain seq x y z
N SER A 1 17.66 1.90 0.48
CA SER A 1 17.14 1.49 1.80
C SER A 1 18.31 1.23 2.74
N GLU A 2 18.09 1.28 4.05
CA GLU A 2 19.11 1.00 5.09
C GLU A 2 19.94 -0.26 4.78
N GLY A 3 19.29 -1.32 4.29
CA GLY A 3 19.95 -2.57 3.91
C GLY A 3 21.02 -2.44 2.81
N TYR A 4 20.86 -1.52 1.86
CA TYR A 4 21.89 -1.20 0.87
C TYR A 4 23.03 -0.38 1.47
N ALA A 5 22.71 0.55 2.37
CA ALA A 5 23.64 1.53 2.90
C ALA A 5 24.54 0.96 4.03
N ARG A 6 24.02 -0.02 4.78
CA ARG A 6 24.67 -0.62 5.95
C ARG A 6 26.05 -1.24 5.69
N PRO A 7 26.29 -2.00 4.60
CA PRO A 7 27.61 -2.56 4.30
C PRO A 7 28.69 -1.50 4.04
N HIS A 8 28.30 -0.26 3.75
CA HIS A 8 29.21 0.84 3.44
C HIS A 8 29.59 1.71 4.65
N GLY A 9 29.28 1.25 5.87
CA GLY A 9 29.65 1.98 7.10
C GLY A 9 28.95 3.33 7.24
N THR A 10 27.79 3.50 6.59
CA THR A 10 27.03 4.75 6.64
C THR A 10 26.13 4.80 7.87
N PHE A 11 25.89 6.00 8.38
CA PHE A 11 24.81 6.28 9.32
C PHE A 11 23.59 6.75 8.54
N SER A 12 22.42 6.16 8.78
CA SER A 12 21.17 6.53 8.12
C SER A 12 20.11 6.90 9.16
N LEU A 13 19.50 8.07 9.00
CA LEU A 13 18.27 8.44 9.68
C LEU A 13 17.13 8.38 8.67
N ILE A 14 16.10 7.59 8.99
CA ILE A 14 14.84 7.56 8.24
C ILE A 14 13.75 7.97 9.21
N VAL A 15 13.01 9.03 8.86
CA VAL A 15 11.86 9.48 9.64
C VAL A 15 10.64 9.38 8.74
N GLU A 16 9.84 8.33 8.94
CA GLU A 16 8.56 8.14 8.28
C GLU A 16 7.45 8.50 9.26
N MET A 17 6.62 9.46 8.88
CA MET A 17 5.50 9.92 9.69
C MET A 17 4.21 9.81 8.88
N PRO A 18 3.16 9.20 9.42
CA PRO A 18 1.88 9.16 8.72
C PRO A 18 1.20 10.54 8.78
N TYR A 19 0.41 10.86 7.76
CA TYR A 19 -0.39 12.10 7.74
C TYR A 19 -1.71 11.95 8.52
N TYR A 20 -2.12 10.72 8.77
CA TYR A 20 -3.32 10.35 9.50
C TYR A 20 -2.98 9.22 10.47
N ASP A 21 -3.72 9.18 11.56
CA ASP A 21 -3.53 8.19 12.63
C ASP A 21 -4.83 7.45 12.88
N GLU A 22 -4.73 6.15 13.11
CA GLU A 22 -5.85 5.26 13.40
C GLU A 22 -5.44 4.41 14.61
N GLU A 23 -6.23 4.47 15.68
CA GLU A 23 -5.83 3.94 17.00
C GLU A 23 -5.48 2.45 16.97
N ARG A 24 -6.14 1.66 16.12
CA ARG A 24 -5.93 0.22 15.96
C ARG A 24 -4.57 -0.10 15.36
N VAL A 25 -3.94 0.81 14.59
CA VAL A 25 -2.63 0.57 13.94
C VAL A 25 -1.55 0.21 14.95
N ASN A 26 -1.64 0.72 16.18
CA ASN A 26 -0.70 0.43 17.27
C ASN A 26 -1.32 -0.34 18.44
N ASP A 27 -2.57 -0.80 18.31
CA ASP A 27 -3.25 -1.52 19.38
C ASP A 27 -2.76 -2.97 19.49
N ARG A 28 -2.13 -3.28 20.63
CA ARG A 28 -1.56 -4.59 20.95
C ARG A 28 -2.52 -5.50 21.71
N SER A 29 -3.77 -5.07 21.93
CA SER A 29 -4.81 -5.90 22.53
C SER A 29 -5.04 -7.15 21.69
N VAL A 30 -5.28 -8.28 22.35
CA VAL A 30 -5.47 -9.58 21.70
C VAL A 30 -6.90 -9.71 21.21
N THR A 31 -7.08 -10.19 19.99
CA THR A 31 -8.39 -10.43 19.36
C THR A 31 -8.78 -11.91 19.44
N GLU A 32 -10.01 -12.23 19.03
CA GLU A 32 -10.47 -13.62 18.91
C GLU A 32 -10.07 -14.29 17.59
N VAL A 33 -9.52 -13.54 16.63
CA VAL A 33 -9.13 -14.06 15.32
C VAL A 33 -7.68 -14.55 15.38
N SER A 34 -7.39 -15.73 14.80
CA SER A 34 -5.99 -16.14 14.67
C SER A 34 -5.26 -15.26 13.65
N ARG A 35 -3.97 -15.02 13.83
CA ARG A 35 -3.19 -14.23 12.87
C ARG A 35 -3.18 -14.88 11.49
N ARG A 36 -3.15 -16.21 11.42
CA ARG A 36 -3.25 -16.99 10.18
C ARG A 36 -4.56 -16.71 9.45
N GLU A 37 -5.68 -16.78 10.16
CA GLU A 37 -7.00 -16.51 9.60
C GLU A 37 -7.10 -15.07 9.08
N ALA A 38 -6.64 -14.08 9.85
CA ALA A 38 -6.64 -12.69 9.42
C ALA A 38 -5.82 -12.47 8.13
N LEU A 39 -4.62 -13.06 8.06
CA LEU A 39 -3.74 -12.97 6.89
C LEU A 39 -4.31 -13.69 5.67
N LEU A 40 -4.82 -14.91 5.83
CA LEU A 40 -5.41 -15.68 4.73
C LEU A 40 -6.65 -15.00 4.18
N LYS A 41 -7.53 -14.47 5.04
CA LYS A 41 -8.69 -13.69 4.61
C LYS A 41 -8.28 -12.48 3.78
N GLY A 42 -7.31 -11.70 4.24
CA GLY A 42 -6.81 -10.54 3.49
C GLY A 42 -6.15 -10.93 2.17
N LEU A 43 -5.48 -12.08 2.10
CA LEU A 43 -4.93 -12.62 0.85
C LEU A 43 -6.03 -13.03 -0.13
N ASP A 44 -7.08 -13.70 0.34
CA ASP A 44 -8.21 -14.11 -0.50
C ASP A 44 -8.96 -12.90 -1.08
N GLU A 45 -9.19 -11.86 -0.27
CA GLU A 45 -9.74 -10.58 -0.73
C GLU A 45 -8.82 -9.90 -1.76
N ALA A 46 -7.50 -10.02 -1.57
CA ALA A 46 -6.52 -9.47 -2.50
C ALA A 46 -6.38 -10.22 -3.81
N ASP A 47 -6.65 -11.53 -3.81
CA ASP A 47 -6.73 -12.31 -5.03
C ASP A 47 -7.94 -11.88 -5.86
N ALA A 48 -9.12 -11.74 -5.23
CA ALA A 48 -10.33 -11.26 -5.91
C ALA A 48 -10.14 -9.85 -6.51
N PHE A 49 -9.53 -8.93 -5.75
CA PHE A 49 -9.18 -7.60 -6.26
C PHE A 49 -8.18 -7.66 -7.42
N GLY A 50 -7.13 -8.49 -7.30
CA GLY A 50 -6.11 -8.66 -8.32
C GLY A 50 -6.65 -9.25 -9.63
N GLU A 51 -7.54 -10.23 -9.54
CA GLU A 51 -8.25 -10.83 -10.69
C GLU A 51 -9.12 -9.79 -11.39
N TRP A 52 -9.89 -9.00 -10.62
CA TRP A 52 -10.68 -7.90 -11.16
C TRP A 52 -9.78 -6.95 -11.96
N MET A 53 -8.71 -6.44 -11.36
CA MET A 53 -7.77 -5.51 -12.02
C MET A 53 -7.11 -6.11 -13.26
N THR A 54 -6.62 -7.34 -13.18
CA THR A 54 -5.89 -8.01 -14.27
C THR A 54 -6.79 -8.22 -15.47
N SER A 55 -8.02 -8.68 -15.24
CA SER A 55 -8.98 -8.88 -16.34
C SER A 55 -9.35 -7.60 -17.09
N ARG A 56 -9.35 -6.43 -16.42
CA ARG A 56 -9.58 -5.13 -17.08
C ARG A 56 -8.34 -4.67 -17.83
N LEU A 57 -7.16 -4.79 -17.23
CA LEU A 57 -5.91 -4.42 -17.87
C LEU A 57 -5.70 -5.22 -19.17
N GLU A 58 -5.93 -6.53 -19.15
CA GLU A 58 -5.79 -7.39 -20.34
C GLU A 58 -6.72 -6.96 -21.48
N LYS A 59 -7.96 -6.60 -21.17
CA LYS A 59 -8.93 -6.08 -22.16
C LYS A 59 -8.51 -4.72 -22.71
N LEU A 60 -8.00 -3.84 -21.85
CA LEU A 60 -7.59 -2.50 -22.24
C LEU A 60 -6.29 -2.46 -23.03
N GLN A 61 -5.34 -3.35 -22.73
CA GLN A 61 -3.96 -3.28 -23.23
C GLN A 61 -3.84 -3.03 -24.75
N PRO A 62 -4.65 -3.66 -25.63
CA PRO A 62 -4.60 -3.43 -27.07
C PRO A 62 -5.04 -2.03 -27.51
N HIS A 63 -5.76 -1.30 -26.67
CA HIS A 63 -6.38 0.00 -26.95
C HIS A 63 -5.63 1.18 -26.31
N LEU A 64 -4.56 0.91 -25.54
CA LEU A 64 -3.76 1.94 -24.86
C LEU A 64 -2.67 2.48 -25.80
N HIS A 65 -2.68 3.79 -26.08
CA HIS A 65 -1.72 4.44 -26.96
C HIS A 65 -0.54 5.08 -26.21
N LEU A 66 -0.75 5.50 -24.97
CA LEU A 66 0.23 6.21 -24.18
C LEU A 66 1.20 5.25 -23.49
N ASN A 67 2.47 5.68 -23.39
CA ASN A 67 3.48 5.01 -22.58
C ASN A 67 3.99 5.98 -21.51
N THR A 68 3.28 6.05 -20.38
CA THR A 68 3.58 6.95 -19.26
C THR A 68 4.22 6.19 -18.11
N ALA A 69 4.87 6.93 -17.20
CA ALA A 69 5.35 6.37 -15.94
C ALA A 69 4.21 5.76 -15.10
N VAL A 70 3.01 6.35 -15.15
CA VAL A 70 1.82 5.84 -14.43
C VAL A 70 1.38 4.50 -15.00
N ARG A 71 1.35 4.35 -16.34
CA ARG A 71 1.08 3.06 -16.99
C ARG A 71 2.09 2.01 -16.56
N SER A 72 3.38 2.32 -16.71
CA SER A 72 4.46 1.40 -16.36
C SER A 72 4.40 0.96 -14.89
N ALA A 73 4.14 1.91 -13.97
CA ALA A 73 3.96 1.61 -12.56
C ALA A 73 2.73 0.70 -12.32
N SER A 74 1.58 1.04 -12.89
CA SER A 74 0.33 0.28 -12.73
C SER A 74 0.48 -1.17 -13.19
N GLU A 75 1.00 -1.38 -14.40
CA GLU A 75 1.24 -2.72 -14.97
C GLU A 75 2.26 -3.50 -14.11
N THR A 76 3.33 -2.84 -13.67
CA THR A 76 4.39 -3.48 -12.86
C THR A 76 3.87 -3.91 -11.49
N PHE A 77 3.21 -3.01 -10.76
CA PHE A 77 2.69 -3.33 -9.42
C PHE A 77 1.62 -4.41 -9.50
N LEU A 78 0.73 -4.37 -10.48
CA LEU A 78 -0.28 -5.41 -10.66
C LEU A 78 0.38 -6.77 -10.93
N LYS A 79 1.36 -6.83 -11.83
CA LYS A 79 2.11 -8.07 -12.12
C LYS A 79 2.87 -8.60 -10.91
N MET A 80 3.59 -7.73 -10.19
CA MET A 80 4.39 -8.13 -9.02
C MET A 80 3.51 -8.61 -7.86
N SER A 81 2.30 -8.05 -7.74
CA SER A 81 1.40 -8.36 -6.62
C SER A 81 1.04 -9.85 -6.52
N VAL A 82 0.94 -10.57 -7.65
CA VAL A 82 0.64 -12.02 -7.67
C VAL A 82 1.72 -12.81 -6.95
N GLY A 83 2.99 -12.62 -7.34
CA GLY A 83 4.11 -13.34 -6.74
C GLY A 83 4.32 -12.98 -5.26
N TRP A 84 4.00 -11.74 -4.87
CA TRP A 84 4.02 -11.34 -3.46
C TRP A 84 2.97 -12.08 -2.63
N ARG A 85 1.74 -12.19 -3.12
CA ARG A 85 0.66 -12.92 -2.44
C ARG A 85 0.95 -14.41 -2.32
N ASP A 86 1.45 -15.03 -3.38
CA ASP A 86 1.84 -16.45 -3.36
C ASP A 86 2.95 -16.73 -2.32
N ALA A 87 3.97 -15.88 -2.30
CA ALA A 87 5.07 -15.98 -1.34
C ALA A 87 4.59 -15.78 0.10
N GLU A 88 3.73 -14.78 0.33
CA GLU A 88 3.14 -14.50 1.64
C GLU A 88 2.26 -15.68 2.09
N ARG A 89 1.39 -16.21 1.22
CA ARG A 89 0.53 -17.37 1.52
C ARG A 89 1.37 -18.57 1.91
N LYS A 90 2.43 -18.87 1.17
CA LYS A 90 3.38 -19.95 1.49
C LYS A 90 4.03 -19.74 2.86
N TYR A 91 4.48 -18.52 3.16
CA TYR A 91 5.07 -18.19 4.46
C TYR A 91 4.07 -18.41 5.60
N VAL A 92 2.85 -17.86 5.47
CA VAL A 92 1.78 -17.95 6.48
C VAL A 92 1.44 -19.40 6.83
N LEU A 93 1.42 -20.28 5.84
CA LEU A 93 1.13 -21.72 6.01
C LEU A 93 2.33 -22.52 6.56
N SER A 94 3.56 -22.03 6.37
CA SER A 94 4.78 -22.75 6.78
C SER A 94 5.20 -22.53 8.23
N THR A 95 4.61 -21.57 8.94
CA THR A 95 5.04 -21.17 10.29
C THR A 95 3.92 -21.23 11.31
N ASP A 96 4.21 -21.75 12.51
CA ASP A 96 3.27 -21.84 13.62
C ASP A 96 3.09 -20.51 14.37
N ASP A 97 3.96 -19.52 14.16
CA ASP A 97 3.81 -18.17 14.74
C ASP A 97 2.53 -17.46 14.27
N THR A 98 1.91 -17.92 13.19
CA THR A 98 0.60 -17.39 12.75
C THR A 98 -0.59 -18.05 13.45
N LEU A 99 -0.40 -19.15 14.20
CA LEU A 99 -1.50 -19.86 14.88
C LEU A 99 -2.02 -19.14 16.12
N ARG A 100 -1.21 -18.27 16.74
CA ARG A 100 -1.66 -17.47 17.87
C ARG A 100 -2.75 -16.49 17.46
N LYS A 101 -3.47 -15.98 18.46
CA LYS A 101 -4.39 -14.86 18.28
C LYS A 101 -3.65 -13.63 17.74
N ALA A 102 -4.31 -12.92 16.83
CA ALA A 102 -3.84 -11.65 16.30
C ALA A 102 -4.02 -10.55 17.34
N THR A 103 -3.09 -9.61 17.36
CA THR A 103 -3.34 -8.29 17.97
C THR A 103 -4.27 -7.47 17.09
N GLN A 104 -4.91 -6.44 17.65
CA GLN A 104 -5.77 -5.54 16.90
C GLN A 104 -5.01 -4.83 15.76
N ALA A 105 -3.74 -4.48 15.97
CA ALA A 105 -2.84 -3.94 14.95
C ALA A 105 -2.55 -4.93 13.80
N GLU A 106 -2.35 -6.20 14.12
CA GLU A 106 -2.13 -7.23 13.10
C GLU A 106 -3.40 -7.51 12.29
N LEU A 107 -4.57 -7.52 12.95
CA LEU A 107 -5.87 -7.66 12.29
C LEU A 107 -6.12 -6.47 11.35
N PHE A 108 -5.88 -5.25 11.83
CA PHE A 108 -5.98 -4.03 11.01
C PHE A 108 -5.05 -4.11 9.80
N SER A 109 -3.78 -4.47 10.01
CA SER A 109 -2.78 -4.53 8.94
C SER A 109 -3.13 -5.56 7.87
N ALA A 110 -3.60 -6.75 8.28
CA ALA A 110 -3.95 -7.83 7.37
C ALA A 110 -5.17 -7.50 6.48
N GLN A 111 -6.09 -6.67 6.99
CA GLN A 111 -7.33 -6.29 6.33
C GLN A 111 -7.25 -4.86 5.78
N LEU A 112 -7.58 -3.86 6.61
CA LEU A 112 -7.66 -2.45 6.20
C LEU A 112 -6.32 -1.89 5.69
N GLY A 113 -5.21 -2.25 6.33
CA GLY A 113 -3.88 -1.85 5.87
C GLY A 113 -3.55 -2.38 4.47
N ARG A 114 -3.89 -3.63 4.19
CA ARG A 114 -3.75 -4.21 2.84
C ARG A 114 -4.64 -3.52 1.83
N HIS A 115 -5.90 -3.28 2.18
CA HIS A 115 -6.86 -2.61 1.31
C HIS A 115 -6.40 -1.19 0.92
N PHE A 116 -5.79 -0.45 1.85
CA PHE A 116 -5.17 0.84 1.54
C PHE A 116 -4.15 0.75 0.41
N TYR A 117 -3.21 -0.21 0.45
CA TYR A 117 -2.21 -0.36 -0.61
C TYR A 117 -2.81 -0.80 -1.95
N GLN A 118 -3.90 -1.56 -1.94
CA GLN A 118 -4.66 -1.90 -3.15
C GLN A 118 -5.27 -0.65 -3.78
N MET A 119 -5.82 0.26 -2.97
CA MET A 119 -6.38 1.52 -3.43
C MET A 119 -5.34 2.41 -4.11
N LEU A 120 -4.07 2.37 -3.69
CA LEU A 120 -2.99 3.08 -4.39
C LEU A 120 -2.80 2.54 -5.82
N ILE A 121 -2.86 1.21 -5.99
CA ILE A 121 -2.74 0.56 -7.30
C ILE A 121 -3.98 0.84 -8.16
N LEU A 122 -5.18 0.79 -7.58
CA LEU A 122 -6.43 1.13 -8.25
C LEU A 122 -6.41 2.59 -8.74
N GLY A 123 -5.96 3.52 -7.89
CA GLY A 123 -5.85 4.93 -8.26
C GLY A 123 -4.87 5.18 -9.41
N MET A 124 -3.72 4.48 -9.42
CA MET A 124 -2.79 4.55 -10.56
C MET A 124 -3.41 3.98 -11.84
N PHE A 125 -4.15 2.88 -11.75
CA PHE A 125 -4.84 2.28 -12.89
C PHE A 125 -5.95 3.17 -13.44
N ALA A 126 -6.79 3.75 -12.57
CA ALA A 126 -7.79 4.75 -12.96
C ALA A 126 -7.12 5.95 -13.64
N ARG A 127 -6.02 6.45 -13.08
CA ARG A 127 -5.29 7.59 -13.65
C ARG A 127 -4.70 7.27 -15.03
N MET A 128 -4.19 6.06 -15.23
CA MET A 128 -3.69 5.60 -16.51
C MET A 128 -4.76 5.68 -17.61
N ILE A 129 -5.99 5.24 -17.30
CA ILE A 129 -7.12 5.28 -18.25
C ILE A 129 -7.57 6.72 -18.50
N ALA A 130 -7.68 7.53 -17.44
CA ALA A 130 -8.03 8.94 -17.56
C ALA A 130 -7.02 9.73 -18.43
N ASP A 131 -5.72 9.41 -18.34
CA ASP A 131 -4.70 10.02 -19.19
C ASP A 131 -4.91 9.67 -20.68
N GLU A 132 -5.33 8.44 -21.01
CA GLU A 132 -5.69 8.04 -22.39
C GLU A 132 -6.88 8.85 -22.91
N VAL A 133 -7.96 8.95 -22.12
CA VAL A 133 -9.15 9.75 -22.47
C VAL A 133 -8.75 11.21 -22.69
N ALA A 134 -7.97 11.80 -21.79
CA ALA A 134 -7.51 13.18 -21.89
C ALA A 134 -6.60 13.44 -23.10
N SER A 135 -5.90 12.41 -23.59
CA SER A 135 -5.08 12.50 -24.81
C SER A 135 -5.87 12.45 -26.12
N GLY A 136 -7.19 12.22 -26.04
CA GLY A 136 -8.07 12.10 -27.20
C GLY A 136 -8.16 10.69 -27.77
N ASN A 137 -7.86 9.65 -26.97
CA ASN A 137 -8.10 8.27 -27.36
C ASN A 137 -9.62 8.06 -27.57
N SER A 138 -10.03 7.70 -28.79
CA SER A 138 -11.43 7.61 -29.21
C SER A 138 -11.99 6.17 -29.19
N GLU A 139 -11.20 5.21 -28.72
CA GLU A 139 -11.62 3.82 -28.53
C GLU A 139 -12.78 3.77 -27.51
N PRO A 140 -13.99 3.28 -27.89
CA PRO A 140 -15.14 3.26 -26.99
C PRO A 140 -14.90 2.50 -25.67
N LEU A 141 -14.12 1.42 -25.74
CA LEU A 141 -13.77 0.62 -24.57
C LEU A 141 -12.96 1.42 -23.54
N VAL A 142 -12.12 2.37 -23.96
CA VAL A 142 -11.31 3.17 -23.05
C VAL A 142 -12.21 4.11 -22.24
N ALA A 143 -13.19 4.75 -22.87
CA ALA A 143 -14.16 5.60 -22.19
C ALA A 143 -15.11 4.81 -21.28
N GLU A 144 -15.55 3.62 -21.70
CA GLU A 144 -16.36 2.72 -20.87
C GLU A 144 -15.59 2.28 -19.62
N MET A 145 -14.34 1.86 -19.79
CA MET A 145 -13.51 1.39 -18.68
C MET A 145 -13.12 2.52 -17.72
N ASP A 146 -12.94 3.75 -18.22
CA ASP A 146 -12.73 4.93 -17.38
C ASP A 146 -13.88 5.12 -16.40
N GLY A 147 -15.12 5.01 -16.90
CA GLY A 147 -16.34 5.06 -16.08
C GLY A 147 -16.46 3.90 -15.09
N GLU A 148 -16.25 2.65 -15.54
CA GLU A 148 -16.31 1.46 -14.68
C GLU A 148 -15.29 1.54 -13.55
N VAL A 149 -14.03 1.85 -13.88
CA VAL A 149 -12.93 1.87 -12.92
C VAL A 149 -13.04 3.04 -11.96
N THR A 150 -13.49 4.20 -12.42
CA THR A 150 -13.74 5.36 -11.56
C THR A 150 -14.86 5.08 -10.57
N ALA A 151 -15.98 4.51 -11.03
CA ALA A 151 -17.08 4.12 -10.14
C ALA A 151 -16.65 3.08 -9.11
N TYR A 152 -15.85 2.09 -9.52
CA TYR A 152 -15.30 1.09 -8.61
C TYR A 152 -14.34 1.71 -7.58
N LEU A 153 -13.48 2.65 -8.00
CA LEU A 153 -12.60 3.39 -7.10
C LEU A 153 -13.38 4.20 -6.06
N GLU A 154 -14.44 4.89 -6.47
CA GLU A 154 -15.31 5.65 -5.56
C GLU A 154 -16.04 4.73 -4.57
N GLU A 155 -16.59 3.61 -5.06
CA GLU A 155 -17.28 2.62 -4.22
C GLU A 155 -16.33 2.00 -3.18
N GLN A 156 -15.16 1.51 -3.61
CA GLN A 156 -14.16 0.94 -2.71
C GLN A 156 -13.63 1.98 -1.73
N GLY A 157 -13.40 3.22 -2.20
CA GLY A 157 -12.99 4.33 -1.35
C GLY A 157 -13.98 4.64 -0.24
N ALA A 158 -15.27 4.79 -0.59
CA ALA A 158 -16.32 5.04 0.39
C ALA A 158 -16.50 3.89 1.38
N ALA A 159 -16.47 2.64 0.89
CA ALA A 159 -16.56 1.46 1.74
C ALA A 159 -15.38 1.35 2.70
N PHE A 160 -14.16 1.67 2.23
CA PHE A 160 -12.97 1.69 3.06
C PHE A 160 -13.02 2.79 4.12
N GLU A 161 -13.33 4.02 3.73
CA GLU A 161 -13.41 5.16 4.65
C GLU A 161 -14.45 4.95 5.75
N SER A 162 -15.58 4.31 5.43
CA SER A 162 -16.63 3.99 6.42
C SER A 162 -16.16 3.08 7.56
N GLN A 163 -15.07 2.32 7.35
CA GLN A 163 -14.48 1.41 8.32
C GLN A 163 -13.36 2.04 9.14
N LEU A 164 -12.92 3.25 8.79
CA LEU A 164 -11.81 3.93 9.44
C LEU A 164 -12.30 5.02 10.39
N HIS A 165 -11.59 5.15 11.50
CA HIS A 165 -11.75 6.24 12.45
C HIS A 165 -10.44 7.01 12.56
N TYR A 166 -9.96 7.50 11.42
CA TYR A 166 -8.67 8.19 11.36
C TYR A 166 -8.80 9.66 11.76
N ARG A 167 -7.71 10.20 12.34
CA ARG A 167 -7.55 11.63 12.59
C ARG A 167 -6.41 12.17 11.74
N VAL A 168 -6.55 13.41 11.26
CA VAL A 168 -5.48 14.12 10.57
C VAL A 168 -4.45 14.59 11.59
N LEU A 169 -3.18 14.29 11.35
CA LEU A 169 -2.08 14.74 12.20
C LEU A 169 -1.62 16.14 11.77
N PRO A 170 -1.47 17.11 12.70
CA PRO A 170 -1.01 18.45 12.35
C PRO A 170 0.41 18.44 11.76
N ILE A 171 0.58 19.02 10.56
CA ILE A 171 1.86 19.10 9.84
C ILE A 171 2.99 19.63 10.73
N ARG A 172 2.70 20.65 11.56
CA ARG A 172 3.68 21.23 12.49
C ARG A 172 4.27 20.17 13.45
N GLY A 173 3.44 19.25 13.94
CA GLY A 173 3.89 18.17 14.81
C GLY A 173 4.78 17.18 14.06
N LEU A 174 4.38 16.79 12.85
CA LEU A 174 5.14 15.87 12.01
C LEU A 174 6.52 16.44 11.65
N VAL A 175 6.58 17.71 11.24
CA VAL A 175 7.84 18.42 10.96
C VAL A 175 8.68 18.56 12.22
N GLY A 176 8.05 18.85 13.37
CA GLY A 176 8.75 18.94 14.65
C GLY A 176 9.48 17.65 15.01
N VAL A 177 8.83 16.49 14.87
CA VAL A 177 9.47 15.18 15.09
C VAL A 177 10.66 14.97 14.16
N GLN A 178 10.52 15.30 12.86
CA GLN A 178 11.61 15.16 11.89
C GLN A 178 12.81 16.06 12.23
N VAL A 179 12.57 17.32 12.61
CA VAL A 179 13.64 18.25 13.02
C VAL A 179 14.34 17.73 14.28
N CYS A 180 13.57 17.32 15.30
CA CYS A 180 14.14 16.78 16.53
C CYS A 180 14.98 15.52 16.28
N ALA A 181 14.49 14.60 15.44
CA ALA A 181 15.24 13.39 15.08
C ALA A 181 16.54 13.72 14.32
N GLY A 182 16.50 14.71 13.42
CA GLY A 182 17.68 15.21 12.72
C GLY A 182 18.71 15.84 13.66
N LEU A 183 18.26 16.66 14.61
CA LEU A 183 19.13 17.27 15.62
C LEU A 183 19.75 16.23 16.56
N ALA A 184 18.96 15.27 17.04
CA ALA A 184 19.44 14.17 17.87
C ALA A 184 20.48 13.31 17.12
N THR A 185 20.26 13.09 15.83
CA THR A 185 21.23 12.41 14.95
C THR A 185 22.53 13.20 14.80
N ALA A 186 22.44 14.51 14.56
CA ALA A 186 23.61 15.37 14.43
C ALA A 186 24.43 15.42 15.71
N GLU A 187 23.77 15.50 16.87
CA GLU A 187 24.41 15.41 18.19
C GLU A 187 25.12 14.06 18.38
N TYR A 188 24.42 12.95 18.11
CA TYR A 188 25.00 11.61 18.22
C TYR A 188 26.27 11.46 17.35
N LEU A 189 26.23 11.93 16.10
CA LEU A 189 27.37 11.86 15.19
C LEU A 189 28.53 12.76 15.65
N ARG A 190 28.25 13.98 16.12
CA ARG A 190 29.29 14.86 16.67
C ARG A 190 30.07 14.19 17.80
N ASP A 191 29.37 13.45 18.65
CA ASP A 191 29.94 12.88 19.88
C ASP A 191 30.53 11.47 19.68
N ASN A 192 30.12 10.75 18.63
CA ASN A 192 30.50 9.35 18.41
C ASN A 192 31.15 9.06 17.04
N ALA A 193 31.23 10.03 16.12
CA ALA A 193 31.90 9.79 14.85
C ALA A 193 33.40 9.52 15.06
N PRO A 194 33.96 8.46 14.43
CA PRO A 194 35.40 8.25 14.46
C PRO A 194 36.10 9.46 13.84
N LYS A 195 37.13 9.97 14.53
CA LYS A 195 38.00 11.04 14.02
C LYS A 195 38.83 10.58 12.83
#